data_AF-U3MGZ2-F1
#
_entry.id   AF-U3MGZ2-F1
#
_cell.length_a   1.000
_cell.length_b   1.000
_cell.length_c   1.000
_cell.angle_alpha   90.00
_cell.angle_beta   90.00
_cell.angle_gamma   90.00
#
_symmetry.space_group_name_H-M   'P 1'
#
loop_
_entity.id
_entity.type
_entity.pdbx_description
1 polymer ?
#
loop_
_entity_poly.entity_id
_entity_poly.type
_entity_poly.pdbx_seq_one_letter_code
_entity_poly.pdbx_strand_id
1 'polypeptide(L)'
;ENDIVVLSIFVNPLQFGPNEDFARYPRDFERDRRIAGQHGVDVLFHPEVDEMYPAPLSVQAVVKARTDVLCGRSRPGHFDGVATVLIKLFNIVMPDRAYFGMKDAQQVAVVAGLIRDFNFPIELVPVPTVRETDGLAKSSRNVYLSPQERKEAPALYEALKAAAAAVDRGERNAEAIRRLVREHIEAHTHAEIDYVEVCSYPDLTPLSALAGTVLI
;
A
#
# COMPACT_ATOMS: atom_id res chain seq x y z
N GLU A 1 8.41 -19.59 -9.55
CA GLU A 1 7.38 -20.40 -8.87
C GLU A 1 6.04 -20.42 -9.59
N ASN A 2 5.87 -19.63 -10.66
CA ASN A 2 4.74 -19.70 -11.57
C ASN A 2 5.28 -19.98 -12.98
N ASP A 3 4.46 -20.55 -13.86
CA ASP A 3 4.82 -20.80 -15.26
C ASP A 3 4.75 -19.52 -16.10
N ILE A 4 3.88 -18.57 -15.75
CA ILE A 4 3.67 -17.28 -16.42
C ILE A 4 3.60 -16.18 -15.36
N VAL A 5 4.26 -15.05 -15.63
CA VAL A 5 4.21 -13.83 -14.84
C VAL A 5 3.49 -12.73 -15.62
N VAL A 6 2.39 -12.25 -15.06
CA VAL A 6 1.63 -11.11 -15.60
C VAL A 6 1.84 -9.89 -14.71
N LEU A 7 2.24 -8.76 -15.30
CA LEU A 7 2.34 -7.47 -14.63
C LEU A 7 1.30 -6.50 -15.20
N SER A 8 0.36 -6.06 -14.36
CA SER A 8 -0.59 -5.01 -14.73
C SER A 8 -0.03 -3.63 -14.43
N ILE A 9 0.00 -2.74 -15.43
CA ILE A 9 0.35 -1.32 -15.27
C ILE A 9 -0.89 -0.50 -15.62
N PHE A 10 -1.60 -0.03 -14.60
CA PHE A 10 -2.83 0.75 -14.78
C PHE A 10 -2.99 1.78 -13.68
N VAL A 11 -2.98 3.07 -14.04
CA VAL A 11 -3.26 4.16 -13.09
C VAL A 11 -4.79 4.28 -12.97
N ASN A 12 -5.37 3.51 -12.06
CA ASN A 12 -6.82 3.42 -11.87
C ASN A 12 -7.42 4.75 -11.37
N PRO A 13 -8.28 5.46 -12.14
CA PRO A 13 -8.86 6.73 -11.70
C PRO A 13 -9.77 6.61 -10.48
N LEU A 14 -10.43 5.46 -10.28
CA LEU A 14 -11.40 5.29 -9.19
C LEU A 14 -10.78 5.33 -7.79
N GLN A 15 -9.48 5.11 -7.67
CA GLN A 15 -8.78 5.15 -6.39
C GLN A 15 -8.17 6.52 -6.07
N PHE A 16 -8.43 7.54 -6.89
CA PHE A 16 -7.93 8.90 -6.67
C PHE A 16 -9.07 9.84 -6.26
N GLY A 17 -8.86 10.58 -5.16
CA GLY A 17 -9.73 11.68 -4.77
C GLY A 17 -9.56 12.92 -5.68
N PRO A 18 -10.51 13.88 -5.66
CA PRO A 18 -10.46 15.09 -6.50
C PRO A 18 -9.19 15.94 -6.33
N ASN A 19 -8.60 15.91 -5.14
CA ASN A 19 -7.41 16.71 -4.79
C ASN A 19 -6.11 15.90 -4.83
N GLU A 20 -6.15 14.65 -5.34
CA GLU A 20 -4.99 13.78 -5.40
C GLU A 20 -4.20 13.94 -6.71
N ASP A 21 -3.09 13.21 -6.81
CA ASP A 21 -2.08 13.39 -7.84
C ASP A 21 -2.37 12.65 -9.16
N PHE A 22 -3.61 12.29 -9.48
CA PHE A 22 -3.95 11.49 -10.68
C PHE A 22 -3.34 12.05 -11.98
N ALA A 23 -3.51 13.36 -12.22
CA ALA A 23 -3.01 14.03 -13.41
C ALA A 23 -1.47 14.13 -13.45
N ARG A 24 -0.83 14.17 -12.27
CA ARG A 24 0.63 14.32 -12.11
C ARG A 24 1.35 13.01 -11.81
N TYR A 25 0.61 11.90 -11.70
CA TYR A 25 1.17 10.60 -11.37
C TYR A 25 2.23 10.22 -12.41
N PRO A 26 3.42 9.75 -12.00
CA PRO A 26 4.51 9.48 -12.94
C PRO A 26 4.11 8.34 -13.88
N ARG A 27 4.29 8.55 -15.19
CA ARG A 27 4.00 7.56 -16.24
C ARG A 27 5.20 7.50 -17.18
N ASP A 28 5.84 6.34 -17.28
CA ASP A 28 6.95 6.08 -18.20
C ASP A 28 6.90 4.61 -18.64
N PHE A 29 5.97 4.32 -19.55
CA PHE A 29 5.70 2.95 -20.00
C PHE A 29 6.93 2.31 -20.65
N GLU A 30 7.75 3.05 -21.39
CA GLU A 30 8.96 2.49 -22.02
C GLU A 30 9.99 2.05 -20.99
N ARG A 31 10.17 2.83 -19.92
CA ARG A 31 11.02 2.44 -18.80
C ARG A 31 10.47 1.21 -18.09
N ASP A 32 9.17 1.19 -17.79
CA ASP A 32 8.53 0.08 -17.07
C ASP A 32 8.58 -1.22 -17.90
N ARG A 33 8.29 -1.13 -19.21
CA ARG A 33 8.38 -2.25 -20.17
C ARG A 33 9.78 -2.86 -20.19
N ARG A 34 10.83 -2.03 -20.26
CA ARG A 34 12.22 -2.49 -20.26
C ARG A 34 12.58 -3.19 -18.95
N ILE A 35 12.20 -2.62 -17.81
CA ILE A 35 12.47 -3.21 -16.49
C ILE A 35 11.75 -4.56 -16.35
N ALA A 36 10.47 -4.61 -16.71
CA ALA A 36 9.68 -5.85 -16.68
C ALA A 36 10.31 -6.96 -17.54
N GLY A 37 10.73 -6.63 -18.77
CA GLY A 37 11.42 -7.58 -19.64
C GLY A 37 12.74 -8.10 -19.08
N GLN A 38 13.51 -7.24 -18.39
CA GLN A 38 14.76 -7.64 -17.71
C GLN A 38 14.53 -8.59 -16.53
N HIS A 39 13.32 -8.58 -15.96
CA HIS A 39 12.94 -9.42 -14.82
C HIS A 39 12.06 -10.62 -15.20
N GLY A 40 11.93 -10.92 -16.49
CA GLY A 40 11.22 -12.13 -16.96
C GLY A 40 9.71 -12.06 -16.82
N VAL A 41 9.11 -10.87 -16.96
CA VAL A 41 7.65 -10.75 -17.10
C VAL A 41 7.24 -11.26 -18.48
N ASP A 42 6.32 -12.23 -18.52
CA ASP A 42 5.81 -12.83 -19.75
C ASP A 42 4.74 -11.96 -20.42
N VAL A 43 3.88 -11.33 -19.61
CA VAL A 43 2.78 -10.48 -20.11
C VAL A 43 2.75 -9.15 -19.37
N LEU A 44 2.80 -8.06 -20.14
CA LEU A 44 2.48 -6.72 -19.66
C LEU A 44 1.04 -6.37 -19.99
N PHE A 45 0.19 -6.32 -18.98
CA PHE A 45 -1.20 -5.88 -19.13
C PHE A 45 -1.29 -4.38 -18.86
N HIS A 46 -1.32 -3.59 -19.93
CA HIS A 46 -1.33 -2.13 -19.87
C HIS A 46 -2.57 -1.55 -20.59
N PRO A 47 -3.77 -1.67 -19.99
CA PRO A 47 -4.98 -1.17 -20.61
C PRO A 47 -5.12 0.35 -20.46
N GLU A 48 -5.83 0.96 -21.39
CA GLU A 48 -6.31 2.32 -21.27
C GLU A 48 -7.53 2.42 -20.32
N VAL A 49 -7.87 3.64 -19.91
CA VAL A 49 -8.99 3.89 -18.98
C VAL A 49 -10.33 3.48 -19.59
N ASP A 50 -10.53 3.73 -20.88
CA ASP A 50 -11.76 3.39 -21.62
C ASP A 50 -11.89 1.88 -21.89
N GLU A 51 -10.77 1.15 -21.98
CA GLU A 51 -10.79 -0.32 -22.02
C GLU A 51 -11.26 -0.91 -20.68
N MET A 52 -10.82 -0.33 -19.56
CA MET A 52 -11.24 -0.77 -18.23
C MET A 52 -12.65 -0.27 -17.89
N TYR A 53 -13.02 0.94 -18.30
CA TYR A 53 -14.25 1.63 -17.94
C TYR A 53 -14.92 2.27 -19.17
N PRO A 54 -15.45 1.47 -20.11
CA PRO A 54 -16.02 1.98 -21.37
C PRO A 54 -17.31 2.79 -21.18
N ALA A 55 -17.94 2.65 -20.01
CA ALA A 55 -19.12 3.40 -19.59
C ALA A 55 -19.07 3.61 -18.07
N PRO A 56 -19.84 4.57 -17.53
CA PRO A 56 -20.02 4.71 -16.10
C PRO A 56 -20.44 3.39 -15.45
N LEU A 57 -19.83 3.05 -14.30
CA LEU A 57 -20.13 1.82 -13.59
C LEU A 57 -21.57 1.82 -13.08
N SER A 58 -22.34 0.79 -13.43
CA SER A 58 -23.64 0.50 -12.83
C SER A 58 -23.55 -0.30 -11.53
N VAL A 59 -22.39 -0.94 -11.30
CA VAL A 59 -22.08 -1.75 -10.11
C VAL A 59 -20.66 -1.41 -9.65
N GLN A 60 -20.49 -1.21 -8.35
CA GLN A 60 -19.18 -0.96 -7.73
C GLN A 60 -19.05 -1.75 -6.42
N ALA A 61 -17.82 -2.10 -6.06
CA ALA A 61 -17.54 -2.72 -4.77
C ALA A 61 -17.47 -1.65 -3.68
N VAL A 62 -17.94 -2.00 -2.48
CA VAL A 62 -17.85 -1.15 -1.29
C VAL A 62 -17.16 -1.92 -0.17
N VAL A 63 -16.04 -1.39 0.31
CA VAL A 63 -15.24 -1.98 1.38
C VAL A 63 -15.73 -1.43 2.72
N LYS A 64 -16.36 -2.30 3.51
CA LYS A 64 -17.10 -1.93 4.73
C LYS A 64 -16.25 -1.83 6.00
N ALA A 65 -15.12 -2.53 6.05
CA ALA A 65 -14.25 -2.58 7.21
C ALA A 65 -12.83 -2.24 6.77
N ARG A 66 -11.97 -1.83 7.72
CA ARG A 66 -10.56 -1.48 7.45
C ARG A 66 -10.39 -0.21 6.61
N THR A 67 -11.43 0.62 6.48
CA THR A 67 -11.44 1.84 5.65
C THR A 67 -11.61 3.13 6.45
N ASP A 68 -11.97 3.06 7.72
CA ASP A 68 -12.15 4.18 8.66
C ASP A 68 -10.90 4.48 9.51
N VAL A 69 -9.82 3.74 9.25
CA VAL A 69 -8.52 3.82 9.93
C VAL A 69 -7.39 4.11 8.93
N LEU A 70 -6.25 4.59 9.44
CA LEU A 70 -5.04 4.84 8.65
C LEU A 70 -5.33 5.69 7.39
N CYS A 71 -4.81 5.30 6.22
CA CYS A 71 -5.01 6.01 4.95
C CYS A 71 -6.48 6.08 4.52
N GLY A 72 -7.31 5.11 4.91
CA GLY A 72 -8.73 5.09 4.56
C GLY A 72 -9.49 6.28 5.17
N ARG A 73 -9.11 6.69 6.39
CA ARG A 73 -9.68 7.85 7.07
C ARG A 73 -9.46 9.15 6.28
N SER A 74 -8.25 9.31 5.74
CA SER A 74 -7.85 10.51 4.98
C SER A 74 -8.24 10.44 3.50
N ARG A 75 -8.67 9.28 2.99
CA ARG A 75 -8.98 9.05 1.56
C ARG A 75 -10.32 8.30 1.37
N PRO A 76 -11.47 8.96 1.61
CA PRO A 76 -12.79 8.34 1.44
C PRO A 76 -12.99 7.79 0.02
N GLY A 77 -13.49 6.56 -0.09
CA GLY A 77 -13.73 5.88 -1.38
C GLY A 77 -12.49 5.28 -2.05
N HIS A 78 -11.27 5.53 -1.54
CA HIS A 78 -10.03 5.00 -2.13
C HIS A 78 -10.07 3.46 -2.25
N PHE A 79 -10.42 2.77 -1.16
CA PHE A 79 -10.43 1.31 -1.14
C PHE A 79 -11.60 0.70 -1.92
N ASP A 80 -12.70 1.42 -2.12
CA ASP A 80 -13.79 1.00 -3.01
C ASP A 80 -13.30 0.97 -4.47
N GLY A 81 -12.55 2.00 -4.87
CA GLY A 81 -11.87 2.07 -6.16
C GLY A 81 -10.82 0.97 -6.34
N VAL A 82 -10.04 0.67 -5.30
CA VAL A 82 -9.06 -0.45 -5.30
C VAL A 82 -9.76 -1.79 -5.43
N ALA A 83 -10.79 -2.07 -4.63
CA ALA A 83 -11.52 -3.33 -4.69
C ALA A 83 -12.19 -3.51 -6.05
N THR A 84 -12.80 -2.46 -6.59
CA THR A 84 -13.47 -2.48 -7.90
C THR A 84 -12.49 -2.82 -9.04
N VAL A 85 -11.31 -2.19 -9.08
CA VAL A 85 -10.33 -2.50 -10.14
C VAL A 85 -9.73 -3.90 -9.97
N LEU A 86 -9.49 -4.34 -8.74
CA LEU A 86 -8.94 -5.67 -8.48
C LEU A 86 -9.91 -6.79 -8.84
N ILE A 87 -11.22 -6.63 -8.59
CA ILE A 87 -12.23 -7.57 -9.07
C ILE A 87 -12.14 -7.72 -10.60
N LYS A 88 -12.00 -6.62 -11.34
CA LYS A 88 -11.85 -6.67 -12.80
C LYS A 88 -10.56 -7.38 -13.20
N LEU A 89 -9.43 -6.99 -12.61
CA LEU A 89 -8.13 -7.59 -12.91
C LEU A 89 -8.07 -9.09 -12.60
N PHE A 90 -8.64 -9.52 -11.47
CA PHE A 90 -8.70 -10.94 -11.10
C PHE A 90 -9.59 -11.75 -12.06
N ASN A 91 -10.67 -11.18 -12.58
CA ASN A 91 -11.50 -11.85 -13.59
C ASN A 91 -10.87 -11.84 -15.00
N ILE A 92 -10.06 -10.84 -15.34
CA ILE A 92 -9.38 -10.75 -16.64
C ILE A 92 -8.17 -11.68 -16.69
N VAL A 93 -7.31 -11.60 -15.65
CA VAL A 93 -6.03 -12.31 -15.60
C VAL A 93 -6.18 -13.71 -15.04
N MET A 94 -7.15 -13.95 -14.14
CA MET A 94 -7.36 -15.23 -13.44
C MET A 94 -6.07 -15.81 -12.83
N PRO A 95 -5.35 -15.06 -11.98
CA PRO A 95 -4.07 -15.53 -11.45
C PRO A 95 -4.26 -16.61 -10.38
N ASP A 96 -3.37 -17.59 -10.31
CA ASP A 96 -3.31 -18.51 -9.15
C ASP A 96 -2.77 -17.79 -7.90
N ARG A 97 -1.86 -16.84 -8.11
CA ARG A 97 -1.16 -16.07 -7.06
C ARG A 97 -1.14 -14.59 -7.39
N ALA A 98 -1.42 -13.76 -6.39
CA ALA A 98 -1.34 -12.30 -6.54
C ALA A 98 -0.40 -11.70 -5.49
N TYR A 99 0.56 -10.90 -5.96
CA TYR A 99 1.67 -10.38 -5.14
C TYR A 99 1.42 -8.92 -4.77
N PHE A 100 1.42 -8.61 -3.47
CA PHE A 100 1.19 -7.25 -2.98
C PHE A 100 2.23 -6.85 -1.94
N GLY A 101 2.76 -5.63 -2.06
CA GLY A 101 3.80 -5.12 -1.17
C GLY A 101 3.26 -4.70 0.21
N MET A 102 3.94 -5.14 1.27
CA MET A 102 3.62 -4.79 2.66
C MET A 102 3.88 -3.32 3.02
N LYS A 103 4.46 -2.54 2.11
CA LYS A 103 4.53 -1.08 2.20
C LYS A 103 3.13 -0.46 2.26
N ASP A 104 2.14 -1.10 1.62
CA ASP A 104 0.73 -0.72 1.67
C ASP A 104 -0.07 -1.79 2.46
N ALA A 105 0.35 -2.08 3.70
CA ALA A 105 -0.21 -3.16 4.53
C ALA A 105 -1.74 -3.12 4.67
N GLN A 106 -2.35 -1.93 4.77
CA GLN A 106 -3.81 -1.76 4.78
C GLN A 106 -4.45 -2.27 3.49
N GLN A 107 -3.85 -1.99 2.33
CA GLN A 107 -4.31 -2.53 1.06
C GLN A 107 -4.21 -4.06 1.05
N VAL A 108 -3.09 -4.63 1.50
CA VAL A 108 -2.94 -6.10 1.60
C VAL A 108 -4.05 -6.72 2.44
N ALA A 109 -4.39 -6.10 3.58
CA ALA A 109 -5.50 -6.54 4.42
C ALA A 109 -6.86 -6.43 3.70
N VAL A 110 -7.12 -5.34 2.98
CA VAL A 110 -8.34 -5.18 2.17
C VAL A 110 -8.42 -6.24 1.07
N VAL A 111 -7.31 -6.51 0.37
CA VAL A 111 -7.25 -7.54 -0.69
C VAL A 111 -7.45 -8.95 -0.12
N ALA A 112 -6.88 -9.25 1.05
CA ALA A 112 -7.12 -10.53 1.73
C ALA A 112 -8.61 -10.73 2.04
N GLY A 113 -9.29 -9.67 2.50
CA GLY A 113 -10.74 -9.68 2.70
C GLY A 113 -11.50 -9.88 1.39
N LEU A 114 -11.14 -9.16 0.33
CA LEU A 114 -11.74 -9.29 -0.99
C LEU A 114 -11.65 -10.72 -1.53
N ILE A 115 -10.45 -11.32 -1.49
CA ILE A 115 -10.21 -12.68 -1.97
C ILE A 115 -11.08 -13.68 -1.21
N ARG A 116 -11.07 -13.60 0.13
CA ARG A 116 -11.85 -14.48 1.00
C ARG A 116 -13.36 -14.31 0.79
N ASP A 117 -13.86 -13.08 0.83
CA ASP A 117 -15.30 -12.80 0.90
C ASP A 117 -15.99 -13.04 -0.46
N PHE A 118 -15.25 -12.90 -1.57
CA PHE A 118 -15.74 -13.18 -2.92
C PHE A 118 -15.32 -14.56 -3.45
N ASN A 119 -14.70 -15.39 -2.61
CA ASN A 119 -14.26 -16.75 -2.95
C ASN A 119 -13.35 -16.82 -4.18
N PHE A 120 -12.47 -15.83 -4.34
CA PHE A 120 -11.47 -15.88 -5.41
C PHE A 120 -10.49 -17.04 -5.13
N PRO A 121 -10.23 -17.91 -6.12
CA PRO A 121 -9.27 -19.01 -5.97
C PRO A 121 -7.83 -18.50 -6.14
N ILE A 122 -7.45 -17.48 -5.36
CA ILE A 122 -6.18 -16.75 -5.47
C ILE A 122 -5.42 -16.86 -4.16
N GLU A 123 -4.17 -17.31 -4.22
CA GLU A 123 -3.24 -17.20 -3.11
C GLU A 123 -2.66 -15.78 -3.04
N LEU A 124 -2.93 -15.07 -1.95
CA LEU A 124 -2.34 -13.75 -1.70
C LEU A 124 -0.92 -13.88 -1.16
N VAL A 125 0.06 -13.34 -1.87
CA VAL A 125 1.47 -13.37 -1.48
C VAL A 125 1.92 -11.98 -1.01
N PRO A 126 2.05 -11.75 0.32
CA PRO A 126 2.59 -10.49 0.84
C PRO A 126 4.10 -10.41 0.61
N VAL A 127 4.56 -9.33 -0.02
CA VAL A 127 5.98 -9.11 -0.33
C VAL A 127 6.55 -8.07 0.64
N PRO A 128 7.71 -8.34 1.30
CA PRO A 128 8.33 -7.39 2.22
C PRO A 128 8.61 -6.02 1.58
N THR A 129 8.52 -4.96 2.37
CA THR A 129 8.82 -3.60 1.92
C THR A 129 10.27 -3.50 1.45
N VAL A 130 10.46 -3.29 0.14
CA VAL A 130 11.77 -2.98 -0.44
C VAL A 130 12.15 -1.54 -0.08
N ARG A 131 13.40 -1.36 0.32
CA ARG A 131 13.94 -0.07 0.78
C ARG A 131 15.14 0.35 -0.08
N GLU A 132 15.39 1.66 -0.11
CA GLU A 132 16.65 2.23 -0.57
C GLU A 132 17.77 1.91 0.42
N THR A 133 19.03 2.20 0.07
CA THR A 133 20.21 1.87 0.88
C THR A 133 20.22 2.55 2.25
N ASP A 134 19.54 3.69 2.39
CA ASP A 134 19.36 4.42 3.65
C ASP A 134 18.11 4.00 4.43
N GLY A 135 17.35 3.03 3.91
CA GLY A 135 16.17 2.48 4.57
C GLY A 135 14.85 3.17 4.22
N LEU A 136 14.85 4.23 3.40
CA LEU A 136 13.61 4.82 2.88
C LEU A 136 12.84 3.77 2.07
N ALA A 137 11.54 3.60 2.31
CA ALA A 137 10.71 2.68 1.53
C ALA A 137 10.66 3.13 0.06
N LYS A 138 10.85 2.19 -0.88
CA LYS A 138 10.76 2.52 -2.30
C LYS A 138 9.33 2.91 -2.66
N SER A 139 9.18 4.07 -3.29
CA SER A 139 7.90 4.61 -3.74
C SER A 139 8.12 5.44 -4.99
N SER A 140 7.21 5.34 -5.96
CA SER A 140 7.20 6.21 -7.14
C SER A 140 7.13 7.70 -6.76
N ARG A 141 6.51 8.00 -5.61
CA ARG A 141 6.37 9.37 -5.07
C ARG A 141 7.64 9.93 -4.45
N ASN A 142 8.69 9.13 -4.26
CA ASN A 142 9.98 9.65 -3.77
C ASN A 142 10.61 10.66 -4.73
N VAL A 143 10.20 10.67 -6.01
CA VAL A 143 10.63 11.65 -7.02
C VAL A 143 10.17 13.08 -6.72
N TYR A 144 9.14 13.25 -5.88
CA TYR A 144 8.63 14.57 -5.51
C TYR A 144 9.39 15.22 -4.36
N LEU A 145 10.22 14.45 -3.64
CA LEU A 145 10.98 14.98 -2.51
C LEU A 145 12.07 15.93 -3.01
N SER A 146 12.14 17.12 -2.43
CA SER A 146 13.30 17.99 -2.55
C SER A 146 14.57 17.32 -1.98
N PRO A 147 15.77 17.81 -2.30
CA PRO A 147 17.00 17.26 -1.75
C PRO A 147 17.05 17.27 -0.21
N GLN A 148 16.37 18.22 0.43
CA GLN A 148 16.29 18.28 1.90
C GLN A 148 15.31 17.24 2.43
N GLU A 149 14.08 17.21 1.91
CA GLU A 149 13.07 16.22 2.33
C GLU A 149 13.57 14.78 2.09
N ARG A 150 14.31 14.54 1.00
CA ARG A 150 14.90 13.23 0.72
C ARG A 150 15.94 12.81 1.77
N LYS A 151 16.70 13.75 2.33
CA LYS A 151 17.67 13.45 3.40
C LYS A 151 16.99 13.14 4.73
N GLU A 152 15.84 13.75 4.98
CA GLU A 152 15.06 13.59 6.22
C GLU A 152 14.16 12.34 6.19
N ALA A 153 13.65 11.96 5.02
CA ALA A 153 12.69 10.87 4.86
C ALA A 153 13.10 9.50 5.48
N PRO A 154 14.39 9.08 5.51
CA PRO A 154 14.81 7.88 6.23
C PRO A 154 14.45 7.86 7.72
N ALA A 155 14.26 9.01 8.37
CA ALA A 155 13.88 9.10 9.79
C ALA A 155 12.56 8.38 10.10
N LEU A 156 11.64 8.25 9.14
CA LEU A 156 10.42 7.46 9.32
C LEU A 156 10.76 5.98 9.57
N TYR A 157 11.72 5.42 8.84
CA TYR A 157 12.15 4.04 9.06
C TYR A 157 12.92 3.88 10.36
N GLU A 158 13.71 4.88 10.74
CA GLU A 158 14.43 4.89 12.02
C GLU A 158 13.47 4.92 13.21
N ALA A 159 12.40 5.71 13.13
CA ALA A 159 11.32 5.72 14.11
C ALA A 159 10.66 4.33 14.25
N LEU A 160 10.34 3.68 13.13
CA LEU A 160 9.76 2.33 13.12
C LEU A 160 10.73 1.27 13.69
N LYS A 161 12.04 1.37 13.42
CA LYS A 161 13.05 0.50 14.03
C LYS A 161 13.13 0.73 15.55
N ALA A 162 13.07 1.97 15.99
CA ALA A 162 13.09 2.30 17.42
C ALA A 162 11.84 1.75 18.14
N ALA A 163 10.67 1.84 17.50
CA ALA A 163 9.43 1.20 17.97
C ALA A 163 9.58 -0.32 18.05
N ALA A 164 10.04 -0.98 16.98
CA ALA A 164 10.28 -2.42 16.99
C ALA A 164 11.23 -2.83 18.13
N ALA A 165 12.33 -2.11 18.33
CA ALA A 165 13.27 -2.39 19.41
C ALA A 165 12.66 -2.19 20.80
N ALA A 166 11.75 -1.22 20.99
CA ALA A 166 11.02 -1.06 22.24
C ALA A 166 10.06 -2.24 22.50
N VAL A 167 9.38 -2.72 21.47
CA VAL A 167 8.54 -3.93 21.55
C VAL A 167 9.39 -5.16 21.88
N ASP A 168 10.55 -5.33 21.26
CA ASP A 168 11.46 -6.44 21.56
C ASP A 168 11.96 -6.40 23.01
N ARG A 169 12.10 -5.22 23.59
CA ARG A 169 12.44 -5.01 25.02
C ARG A 169 11.27 -5.18 25.99
N GLY A 170 10.08 -5.47 25.49
CA GLY A 170 8.90 -5.76 26.31
C GLY A 170 7.91 -4.61 26.45
N GLU A 171 8.09 -3.47 25.77
CA GLU A 171 7.05 -2.43 25.73
C GLU A 171 5.81 -2.98 25.01
N ARG A 172 4.65 -2.83 25.64
CA ARG A 172 3.37 -3.30 25.12
C ARG A 172 2.32 -2.21 25.09
N ASN A 173 2.58 -1.04 25.66
CA ASN A 173 1.66 0.09 25.64
C ASN A 173 1.69 0.77 24.26
N ALA A 174 0.54 0.77 23.57
CA ALA A 174 0.44 1.34 22.23
C ALA A 174 0.61 2.86 22.20
N GLU A 175 0.21 3.59 23.25
CA GLU A 175 0.46 5.04 23.36
C GLU A 175 1.96 5.32 23.52
N ALA A 176 2.69 4.50 24.28
CA ALA A 176 4.13 4.65 24.44
C ALA A 176 4.86 4.45 23.09
N ILE A 177 4.44 3.46 22.30
CA ILE A 177 4.97 3.22 20.95
C ILE A 177 4.65 4.38 20.00
N ARG A 178 3.38 4.85 19.95
CA ARG A 178 3.00 5.98 19.09
C ARG A 178 3.77 7.23 19.43
N ARG A 179 3.91 7.53 20.71
CA ARG A 179 4.66 8.69 21.20
C ARG A 179 6.13 8.60 20.81
N LEU A 180 6.76 7.43 20.97
CA LEU A 180 8.15 7.21 20.58
C LEU A 180 8.37 7.47 19.07
N VAL A 181 7.48 6.96 18.21
CA VAL A 181 7.57 7.18 16.77
C VAL A 181 7.38 8.65 16.42
N ARG A 182 6.37 9.30 17.00
CA ARG A 182 6.06 10.72 16.78
C ARG A 182 7.23 11.64 17.19
N GLU A 183 7.72 11.49 18.42
CA GLU A 183 8.83 12.27 18.95
C GLU A 183 10.09 12.10 18.08
N HIS A 184 10.34 10.90 17.56
CA HIS A 184 11.46 10.66 16.66
C HIS A 184 11.31 11.41 15.32
N ILE A 185 10.14 11.35 14.69
CA ILE A 185 9.90 12.04 13.40
C ILE A 185 9.99 13.56 13.57
N GLU A 186 9.39 14.11 14.62
CA GLU A 186 9.38 15.56 14.91
C GLU A 186 10.80 16.09 15.23
N ALA A 187 11.67 15.26 15.82
CA ALA A 187 13.03 15.66 16.14
C ALA A 187 14.00 15.64 14.93
N HIS A 188 13.67 14.91 13.86
CA HIS A 188 14.59 14.66 12.74
C HIS A 188 14.08 15.15 11.38
N THR A 189 12.84 15.61 11.30
CA THR A 189 12.22 16.04 10.04
C THR A 189 11.38 17.30 10.23
N HIS A 190 11.14 17.99 9.13
CA HIS A 190 10.15 19.08 9.05
C HIS A 190 8.78 18.59 8.57
N ALA A 191 8.53 17.28 8.60
CA ALA A 191 7.32 16.69 8.06
C ALA A 191 6.10 16.95 8.96
N GLU A 192 4.96 17.22 8.33
CA GLU A 192 3.67 17.17 9.01
C GLU A 192 3.20 15.72 9.11
N ILE A 193 3.00 15.24 10.34
CA ILE A 193 2.56 13.87 10.59
C ILE A 193 1.05 13.78 10.40
N ASP A 194 0.60 13.04 9.38
CA ASP A 194 -0.81 12.70 9.18
C ASP A 194 -1.33 11.81 10.33
N TYR A 195 -0.64 10.68 10.58
CA TYR A 195 -0.95 9.81 11.71
C TYR A 195 0.25 8.98 12.16
N VAL A 196 0.15 8.47 13.38
CA VAL A 196 0.94 7.35 13.91
C VAL A 196 -0.03 6.48 14.68
N GLU A 197 -0.22 5.24 14.25
CA GLU A 197 -1.24 4.35 14.78
C GLU A 197 -0.65 2.99 15.12
N VAL A 198 -1.28 2.27 16.03
CA VAL A 198 -0.92 0.89 16.34
C VAL A 198 -2.20 0.07 16.31
N CYS A 199 -2.25 -0.92 15.44
CA CYS A 199 -3.46 -1.71 15.21
C CYS A 199 -3.15 -3.20 15.05
N SER A 200 -4.17 -4.03 15.26
CA SER A 200 -4.08 -5.46 14.97
C SER A 200 -3.93 -5.68 13.46
N TYR A 201 -3.31 -6.79 13.07
CA TYR A 201 -3.23 -7.19 11.67
C TYR A 201 -3.77 -8.62 11.50
N PRO A 202 -4.64 -8.88 10.51
CA PRO A 202 -5.05 -8.01 9.40
C PRO A 202 -6.31 -7.17 9.65
N ASP A 203 -6.89 -7.19 10.86
CA ASP A 203 -8.19 -6.54 11.11
C ASP A 203 -8.12 -5.02 11.25
N LEU A 204 -6.93 -4.46 11.47
CA LEU A 204 -6.67 -3.02 11.61
C LEU A 204 -7.50 -2.37 12.71
N THR A 205 -7.80 -3.12 13.76
CA THR A 205 -8.48 -2.58 14.95
C THR A 205 -7.46 -1.86 15.84
N PRO A 206 -7.73 -0.61 16.29
CA PRO A 206 -6.83 0.10 17.19
C PRO A 206 -6.56 -0.68 18.47
N LEU A 207 -5.31 -0.69 18.92
CA LEU A 207 -4.89 -1.39 20.12
C LEU A 207 -4.48 -0.40 21.22
N SER A 208 -4.88 -0.66 22.46
CA SER A 208 -4.32 0.00 23.65
C SER A 208 -3.06 -0.71 24.15
N ALA A 209 -3.00 -2.02 23.96
CA ALA A 209 -1.85 -2.87 24.27
C ALA A 209 -1.55 -3.83 23.11
N LEU A 210 -0.26 -4.02 22.81
CA LEU A 210 0.20 -4.89 21.74
C LEU A 210 -0.02 -6.37 22.09
N ALA A 211 -0.77 -7.07 21.25
CA ALA A 211 -1.02 -8.50 21.34
C ALA A 211 -1.19 -9.10 19.94
N GLY A 212 -0.69 -10.33 19.73
CA GLY A 212 -0.75 -10.99 18.43
C GLY A 212 0.10 -10.31 17.36
N THR A 213 -0.34 -10.36 16.11
CA THR A 213 0.29 -9.65 14.99
C THR A 213 -0.17 -8.19 14.98
N VAL A 214 0.78 -7.28 14.99
CA VAL A 214 0.55 -5.83 15.10
C VAL A 214 1.14 -5.11 13.91
N LEU A 215 0.42 -4.10 13.42
CA LEU A 215 0.92 -3.09 12.50
C LEU A 215 1.19 -1.80 13.28
N ILE A 216 2.41 -1.28 13.15
CA ILE A 216 2.89 0.01 13.67
C ILE A 216 3.16 0.90 12.46
#